data_AF-A0A8X8X5P1-F1
#
_entry.id   AF-A0A8X8X5P1-F1
#
_cell.length_a   1.000
_cell.length_b   1.000
_cell.length_c   1.000
_cell.angle_alpha   90.00
_cell.angle_beta   90.00
_cell.angle_gamma   90.00
#
_symmetry.space_group_name_H-M   'P 1'
#
loop_
_entity.id
_entity.type
_entity.pdbx_description
1 polymer ?
#
loop_
_entity_poly.entity_id
_entity_poly.type
_entity_poly.pdbx_seq_one_letter_code
_entity_poly.pdbx_strand_id
1 'polypeptide(L)' 'MLQQKIVIKIKFKCKKCRSKAMTIAAMTSGVCSVKLEGDEKDRVVVIGEGVDAVGMIVLLRKKVGHATLELVAECKD' A
#
# COMPACT_ATOMS: atom_id res chain seq x y z
N MET A 1 17.42 -6.65 -10.14
CA MET A 1 16.61 -6.52 -8.91
C MET A 1 15.16 -6.62 -9.33
N LEU A 2 14.33 -7.43 -8.67
CA LEU A 2 12.94 -7.68 -9.08
C LEU A 2 12.03 -6.80 -8.22
N GLN A 3 11.93 -5.53 -8.59
CA GLN A 3 11.03 -4.61 -7.90
C GLN A 3 9.58 -4.87 -8.29
N GLN A 4 8.68 -4.65 -7.35
CA GLN A 4 7.24 -4.78 -7.54
C GLN A 4 6.57 -3.46 -7.23
N LYS A 5 5.66 -3.05 -8.12
CA LYS A 5 4.70 -1.99 -7.90
C LYS A 5 3.38 -2.60 -7.44
N ILE A 6 2.95 -2.21 -6.26
CA ILE A 6 1.70 -2.65 -5.64
C ILE A 6 0.80 -1.43 -5.46
N VAL A 7 -0.44 -1.51 -5.93
CA VAL A 7 -1.44 -0.43 -5.76
C VAL A 7 -2.61 -0.97 -4.95
N ILE A 8 -2.92 -0.27 -3.85
CA ILE A 8 -3.97 -0.64 -2.91
C ILE A 8 -4.94 0.52 -2.78
N LYS A 9 -6.21 0.27 -3.11
CA LYS A 9 -7.29 1.23 -2.88
C LYS A 9 -7.84 1.07 -1.47
N ILE A 10 -7.94 2.17 -0.73
CA ILE A 10 -8.43 2.20 0.65
C ILE A 10 -9.51 3.26 0.78
N LYS A 11 -10.68 2.85 1.30
CA LYS A 11 -11.74 3.81 1.63
C LYS A 11 -11.46 4.45 2.98
N PHE A 12 -10.79 5.61 2.96
CA PHE A 12 -10.46 6.35 4.18
C PHE A 12 -11.70 7.01 4.80
N LYS A 13 -11.99 6.70 6.06
CA LYS A 13 -13.03 7.39 6.84
C LYS A 13 -12.54 8.67 7.52
N CYS A 14 -11.22 8.83 7.68
CA CYS A 14 -10.65 9.92 8.48
C CYS A 14 -9.20 10.26 8.07
N LYS A 15 -8.74 11.50 8.33
CA LYS A 15 -7.34 11.92 8.06
C LYS A 15 -6.31 11.09 8.83
N LYS A 16 -6.57 10.75 10.11
CA LYS A 16 -5.70 9.88 10.91
C LYS A 16 -5.56 8.47 10.31
N CYS A 17 -6.61 7.99 9.65
CA CYS A 17 -6.66 6.69 8.98
C CYS A 17 -5.69 6.66 7.78
N ARG A 18 -5.56 7.79 7.05
CA ARG A 18 -4.60 7.94 5.95
C ARG A 18 -3.15 7.83 6.43
N SER A 19 -2.78 8.60 7.46
CA SER A 19 -1.43 8.54 8.02
C SER A 19 -1.08 7.13 8.51
N LYS A 20 -2.02 6.46 9.19
CA LYS A 20 -1.81 5.09 9.68
C LYS A 20 -1.61 4.07 8.56
N ALA A 21 -2.33 4.19 7.44
CA ALA A 21 -2.13 3.34 6.28
C ALA A 21 -0.75 3.54 5.64
N MET A 22 -0.32 4.79 5.49
CA MET A 22 1.02 5.11 4.98
C MET A 22 2.11 4.54 5.91
N THR A 23 1.96 4.68 7.23
CA THR A 23 2.89 4.10 8.19
C THR A 23 2.96 2.57 8.07
N ILE A 24 1.82 1.89 7.96
CA ILE A 24 1.77 0.44 7.78
C ILE A 24 2.49 0.01 6.50
N ALA A 25 2.21 0.68 5.38
CA ALA A 25 2.85 0.39 4.11
C ALA A 25 4.37 0.61 4.20
N ALA A 26 4.82 1.73 4.80
CA ALA A 26 6.24 2.06 4.91
C ALA A 26 7.02 1.13 5.87
N MET A 27 6.35 0.59 6.89
CA MET A 27 6.95 -0.36 7.84
C MET A 27 6.93 -1.81 7.34
N THR A 28 6.29 -2.09 6.19
CA THR A 28 6.25 -3.43 5.62
C THR A 28 7.63 -3.80 5.08
N SER A 29 8.12 -4.99 5.41
CA SER A 29 9.42 -5.47 4.94
C SER A 29 9.48 -5.52 3.41
N GLY A 30 10.65 -5.17 2.86
CA GLY A 30 10.87 -5.12 1.41
C GLY A 30 10.40 -3.82 0.75
N VAL A 31 9.69 -2.94 1.45
CA VAL A 31 9.24 -1.66 0.89
C VAL A 31 10.38 -0.68 0.78
N CYS A 32 10.54 -0.11 -0.42
CA CYS A 32 11.53 0.91 -0.74
C CYS A 32 10.89 2.30 -0.87
N SER A 33 9.64 2.38 -1.32
CA SER A 33 8.91 3.65 -1.46
C SER A 33 7.41 3.46 -1.26
N VAL A 34 6.77 4.49 -0.70
CA VAL A 34 5.32 4.57 -0.55
C VAL A 34 4.83 5.93 -1.00
N LYS A 35 3.79 5.94 -1.82
CA LYS A 35 3.12 7.16 -2.30
C LYS A 35 1.61 7.05 -2.13
N LEU A 36 0.97 8.20 -2.00
CA LEU A 36 -0.48 8.30 -1.98
C LEU A 36 -0.93 8.95 -3.29
N GLU A 37 -1.74 8.25 -4.07
CA GLU A 37 -2.26 8.68 -5.38
C GLU A 37 -3.79 8.64 -5.41
N GLY A 38 -4.36 9.05 -6.55
CA GLY A 38 -5.80 9.19 -6.77
C GLY A 38 -6.31 10.59 -6.42
N ASP A 39 -7.33 11.07 -7.13
CA ASP A 39 -7.96 12.37 -6.91
C ASP A 39 -8.42 12.56 -5.45
N GLU A 40 -8.95 11.49 -4.85
CA GLU A 40 -9.40 11.48 -3.45
C GLU A 40 -8.30 11.07 -2.45
N LYS A 41 -7.07 10.86 -2.93
CA LYS A 41 -5.95 10.34 -2.14
C LYS A 41 -6.32 9.03 -1.45
N ASP A 42 -6.95 8.14 -2.21
CA ASP A 42 -7.52 6.86 -1.80
C ASP A 42 -6.67 5.66 -2.23
N ARG A 43 -5.60 5.87 -3.00
CA ARG A 43 -4.69 4.80 -3.44
C ARG A 43 -3.33 4.90 -2.75
N VAL A 44 -2.88 3.81 -2.15
CA VAL A 44 -1.52 3.65 -1.63
C VAL A 44 -0.72 2.87 -2.67
N VAL A 45 0.33 3.48 -3.21
CA VAL A 45 1.25 2.88 -4.15
C VAL A 45 2.53 2.53 -3.41
N VAL A 46 2.92 1.27 -3.46
CA VAL A 46 4.10 0.73 -2.79
C VAL A 46 5.05 0.20 -3.85
N ILE A 47 6.32 0.58 -3.75
CA ILE A 47 7.42 0.02 -4.55
C ILE A 47 8.37 -0.68 -3.61
N GLY A 48 8.75 -1.92 -3.92
CA GLY A 48 9.67 -2.69 -3.07
C GLY A 48 10.09 -4.01 -3.69
N GLU A 49 10.98 -4.73 -3.03
CA GLU A 49 11.46 -6.05 -3.41
C GLU A 49 11.09 -7.06 -2.32
N GLY A 50 10.47 -8.19 -2.70
CA GLY A 50 10.04 -9.21 -1.73
C GLY A 50 8.92 -8.75 -0.78
N VAL A 51 8.04 -7.83 -1.23
CA VAL A 51 6.96 -7.29 -0.40
C VAL A 51 5.82 -8.31 -0.27
N ASP A 52 5.47 -8.68 0.96
CA ASP A 52 4.26 -9.46 1.23
C ASP A 52 2.99 -8.59 1.08
N ALA A 53 2.49 -8.51 -0.15
CA ALA A 53 1.29 -7.75 -0.48
C ALA A 53 0.06 -8.25 0.29
N VAL A 54 -0.08 -9.57 0.50
CA VAL A 54 -1.25 -10.17 1.16
C VAL A 54 -1.24 -9.81 2.64
N GLY A 55 -0.12 -10.02 3.32
CA GLY A 55 0.05 -9.66 4.73
C GLY A 55 -0.19 -8.18 4.99
N MET A 56 0.33 -7.31 4.12
CA MET A 56 0.08 -5.87 4.19
C MET A 56 -1.42 -5.53 4.08
N ILE A 57 -2.14 -6.12 3.13
CA ILE A 57 -3.58 -5.87 2.95
C ILE A 57 -4.40 -6.36 4.14
N VAL A 58 -4.07 -7.54 4.68
CA VAL A 58 -4.70 -8.06 5.89
C VAL A 58 -4.51 -7.08 7.06
N LEU A 59 -3.30 -6.55 7.23
CA LEU A 59 -3.02 -5.58 8.28
C LEU A 59 -3.78 -4.26 8.09
N LEU A 60 -3.87 -3.77 6.85
CA LEU A 60 -4.63 -2.57 6.49
C LEU A 60 -6.13 -2.76 6.79
N ARG A 61 -6.70 -3.91 6.39
CA ARG A 61 -8.10 -4.28 6.69
C ARG A 61 -8.38 -4.31 8.19
N LYS A 62 -7.44 -4.84 8.97
CA LYS A 62 -7.56 -4.93 10.43
C LYS A 62 -7.42 -3.58 11.14
N LYS A 63 -6.50 -2.72 10.70
CA LYS A 63 -6.10 -1.50 11.45
C LYS A 63 -6.65 -0.18 10.92
N VAL A 64 -7.05 -0.13 9.65
CA VAL A 64 -7.47 1.09 8.95
C VAL A 64 -8.90 0.97 8.44
N GLY A 65 -9.23 -0.12 7.76
CA GLY A 65 -10.54 -0.34 7.18
C GLY A 65 -10.46 -1.00 5.80
N HIS A 66 -11.54 -0.93 5.01
CA HIS A 66 -11.62 -1.64 3.75
C HIS A 66 -10.49 -1.27 2.78
N ALA A 67 -9.73 -2.28 2.36
CA ALA A 67 -8.59 -2.16 1.45
C ALA A 67 -8.68 -3.23 0.37
N THR A 68 -8.42 -2.85 -0.87
CA THR A 68 -8.53 -3.70 -2.06
C THR A 68 -7.23 -3.64 -2.85
N LEU A 69 -6.69 -4.80 -3.22
CA LEU A 69 -5.57 -4.90 -4.13
C LEU A 69 -6.05 -4.56 -5.54
N GLU A 70 -5.54 -3.49 -6.15
CA GLU A 70 -5.88 -3.14 -7.53
C GLU A 70 -4.81 -3.62 -8.51
N LEU A 71 -3.53 -3.60 -8.14
CA LEU A 71 -2.44 -3.98 -9.04
C LEU A 71 -1.26 -4.54 -8.27
N VAL A 72 -0.66 -5.60 -8.82
CA VAL A 72 0.69 -6.07 -8.50
C VAL A 72 1.37 -6.29 -9.84
N ALA A 73 2.41 -5.51 -10.12
CA ALA A 73 3.19 -5.63 -11.34
C ALA A 73 4.68 -5.62 -10.99
N GLU A 74 5.46 -6.40 -11.72
CA GLU A 74 6.92 -6.28 -11.66
C GLU A 74 7.35 -5.00 -12.39
N CYS A 75 8.14 -4.17 -11.72
CA CYS A 75 8.91 -3.11 -12.35
C CYS A 75 10.09 -3.79 -13.06
N LYS A 76 9.98 -3.88 -14.38
CA LYS A 76 11.10 -4.20 -15.27
C LYS A 76 11.75 -2.87 -15.62
N ASP A 77 12.95 -2.64 -15.09
CA ASP A 77 13.86 -1.61 -15.62
C ASP A 77 14.26 -1.97 -17.06
#